data_AF-A0A6N3CP99-F1
#
_entry.id   AF-A0A6N3CP99-F1
#
_cell.length_a   1.000
_cell.length_b   1.000
_cell.length_c   1.000
_cell.angle_alpha   90.00
_cell.angle_beta   90.00
_cell.angle_gamma   90.00
#
_symmetry.space_group_name_H-M   'P 1'
#
loop_
_entity.id
_entity.type
_entity.pdbx_description
1 polymer ?
#
loop_
_entity_poly.entity_id
_entity_poly.type
_entity_poly.pdbx_seq_one_letter_code
_entity_poly.pdbx_strand_id
1 'polypeptide(L)'
;MKEVGSLTQEECSNIEELLEKKIALENLLNIVSESQEIYKKVDRDYKNIVEEYEKWWRDTSNKYIWESTDNSFRSIDFKSRKVYLVDE
;
A
#
# COMPACT_ATOMS: atom_id res chain seq x y z
N MET A 1 -0.80 12.76 -14.33
CA MET A 1 -1.52 12.59 -13.04
C MET A 1 -2.94 13.11 -13.18
N LYS A 2 -3.94 12.25 -12.97
CA LYS A 2 -5.38 12.54 -13.09
C LYS A 2 -6.11 12.08 -11.83
N GLU A 3 -6.97 12.91 -11.26
CA GLU A 3 -7.83 12.50 -10.13
C GLU A 3 -8.86 11.47 -10.62
N VAL A 4 -8.92 10.32 -9.96
CA VAL A 4 -9.82 9.20 -10.31
C VAL A 4 -10.78 8.84 -9.18
N GLY A 5 -10.62 9.43 -7.98
CA GLY A 5 -11.55 9.21 -6.89
C GLY A 5 -11.11 9.86 -5.58
N SER A 6 -11.85 9.54 -4.52
CA SER A 6 -11.57 9.98 -3.16
C SER A 6 -11.95 8.90 -2.16
N LEU A 7 -11.25 8.87 -1.03
CA LEU A 7 -11.48 7.93 0.07
C LEU A 7 -12.25 8.58 1.22
N THR A 8 -13.00 7.79 1.96
CA THR A 8 -13.46 8.16 3.30
C THR A 8 -12.27 8.31 4.25
N GLN A 9 -12.48 8.95 5.41
CA GLN A 9 -11.43 9.06 6.42
C GLN A 9 -10.96 7.67 6.91
N GLU A 10 -11.90 6.77 7.15
CA GLU A 10 -11.61 5.41 7.61
C GLU A 10 -10.80 4.62 6.58
N GLU A 11 -11.21 4.64 5.31
CA GLU A 11 -10.47 3.97 4.24
C GLU A 11 -9.06 4.53 4.08
N CYS A 12 -8.91 5.85 4.16
CA CYS A 12 -7.61 6.51 4.09
C CYS A 12 -6.71 6.12 5.26
N SER A 13 -7.23 6.11 6.48
CA SER A 13 -6.48 5.68 7.66
C SER A 13 -6.08 4.20 7.60
N ASN A 14 -6.96 3.33 7.09
CA ASN A 14 -6.66 1.91 6.95
C ASN A 14 -5.49 1.64 6.00
N ILE A 15 -5.45 2.30 4.83
CA ILE A 15 -4.36 2.11 3.87
C ILE A 15 -3.07 2.83 4.31
N GLU A 16 -3.18 3.94 5.03
CA GLU A 16 -2.04 4.61 5.65
C GLU A 16 -1.36 3.70 6.67
N GLU A 17 -2.12 3.03 7.55
CA GLU A 17 -1.59 2.09 8.52
C GLU A 17 -0.89 0.89 7.86
N LEU A 18 -1.47 0.34 6.78
CA LEU A 18 -0.84 -0.75 6.02
C LEU A 18 0.48 -0.29 5.36
N LEU A 19 0.50 0.92 4.79
CA LEU A 19 1.70 1.49 4.20
C LEU A 19 2.81 1.71 5.24
N GLU A 20 2.47 2.28 6.39
CA GLU A 20 3.42 2.50 7.50
C GLU A 20 4.01 1.19 8.00
N LYS A 21 3.17 0.16 8.22
CA LYS A 21 3.63 -1.18 8.63
C LYS A 21 4.53 -1.81 7.56
N LYS A 22 4.16 -1.69 6.29
CA LYS A 22 4.98 -2.19 5.17
C LYS A 22 6.37 -1.55 5.20
N ILE A 23 6.44 -0.22 5.27
CA ILE A 23 7.69 0.53 5.30
C ILE A 23 8.52 0.16 6.54
N ALA A 24 7.89 0.04 7.71
CA ALA A 24 8.58 -0.31 8.94
C ALA A 24 9.23 -1.71 8.87
N LEU A 25 8.50 -2.70 8.37
CA LEU A 25 9.00 -4.07 8.21
C LEU A 25 10.07 -4.17 7.11
N GLU A 26 9.89 -3.47 5.99
CA GLU A 26 10.89 -3.36 4.92
C GLU A 26 12.20 -2.77 5.43
N ASN A 27 12.13 -1.69 6.20
CA ASN A 27 13.30 -1.10 6.85
C ASN A 27 13.94 -2.07 7.85
N LEU A 28 13.14 -2.84 8.60
CA LEU A 28 13.67 -3.83 9.53
C LEU A 28 14.40 -4.97 8.82
N LEU A 29 13.89 -5.44 7.67
CA LEU A 29 14.58 -6.43 6.82
C LEU A 29 15.94 -5.93 6.35
N ASN A 30 16.06 -4.64 6.04
CA ASN A 30 17.33 -4.03 5.62
C ASN A 30 18.35 -3.89 6.77
N ILE A 31 17.92 -3.95 8.04
CA ILE A 31 18.77 -3.80 9.22
C ILE A 31 19.17 -5.16 9.80
N VAL A 32 18.27 -6.14 9.78
CA VAL A 32 18.45 -7.45 10.39
C VAL A 32 19.23 -8.37 9.44
N SER A 33 20.22 -9.09 9.96
CA SER A 33 20.93 -10.09 9.15
C SER A 33 20.05 -11.31 8.86
N GLU A 34 20.06 -11.77 7.61
CA GLU A 34 19.35 -12.99 7.16
C GLU A 34 19.68 -14.25 8.00
N SER A 35 20.86 -14.28 8.61
CA SER A 35 21.29 -15.38 9.47
C SER A 35 20.58 -15.43 10.83
N GLN A 36 19.90 -14.36 11.23
CA GLN A 36 19.21 -14.27 12.52
C GLN A 36 17.79 -14.81 12.41
N GLU A 37 17.32 -15.56 13.42
CA GLU A 37 15.96 -16.12 13.43
C GLU A 37 14.87 -15.05 13.28
N ILE A 38 15.12 -13.85 13.81
CA ILE A 38 14.20 -12.71 13.73
C ILE A 38 13.97 -12.28 12.27
N TYR A 39 14.95 -12.42 11.38
CA TYR A 39 14.77 -12.11 9.96
C TYR A 39 13.60 -12.89 9.35
N LYS A 40 13.51 -14.20 9.60
CA LYS A 40 12.44 -15.05 9.06
C LYS A 40 11.06 -14.64 9.57
N LYS A 41 10.98 -14.15 10.82
CA LYS A 41 9.72 -13.65 11.39
C LYS A 41 9.32 -12.33 10.71
N VAL A 42 10.25 -11.40 10.58
CA VAL A 42 10.03 -10.11 9.91
C VAL A 42 9.67 -10.31 8.43
N ASP A 43 10.35 -11.22 7.72
CA ASP A 43 10.08 -11.51 6.30
C ASP A 43 8.68 -12.08 6.10
N ARG A 44 8.26 -13.01 6.95
CA ARG A 44 6.89 -13.54 6.92
C ARG A 44 5.85 -12.46 7.19
N ASP A 45 6.08 -11.65 8.22
CA ASP A 45 5.13 -10.61 8.60
C ASP A 45 5.07 -9.51 7.53
N TYR A 46 6.19 -9.18 6.88
CA TYR A 46 6.26 -8.29 5.73
C TYR A 46 5.43 -8.81 4.55
N LYS A 47 5.59 -10.10 4.20
CA LYS A 47 4.80 -10.73 3.13
C LYS A 47 3.30 -10.66 3.40
N ASN A 48 2.87 -10.94 4.62
CA ASN A 48 1.47 -10.83 5.01
C ASN A 48 0.95 -9.38 4.85
N ILE A 49 1.71 -8.38 5.30
CA ILE A 49 1.33 -6.97 5.16
C ILE A 49 1.29 -6.53 3.69
N VAL A 50 2.22 -7.00 2.85
CA VAL A 50 2.18 -6.73 1.40
C VAL A 50 0.92 -7.33 0.78
N GLU A 51 0.56 -8.57 1.12
CA GLU A 51 -0.67 -9.20 0.61
C GLU A 51 -1.93 -8.44 1.04
N GLU A 52 -2.00 -7.96 2.29
CA GLU A 52 -3.11 -7.13 2.78
C GLU A 52 -3.17 -5.76 2.08
N TYR A 53 -2.03 -5.12 1.88
CA TYR A 53 -1.91 -3.84 1.16
C TYR A 53 -2.39 -3.96 -0.30
N GLU A 54 -1.92 -4.97 -1.03
CA GLU A 54 -2.34 -5.23 -2.42
C GLU A 54 -3.82 -5.61 -2.50
N LYS A 55 -4.31 -6.40 -1.53
CA LYS A 55 -5.73 -6.73 -1.43
C LYS A 55 -6.58 -5.49 -1.21
N TRP A 56 -6.17 -4.58 -0.33
CA TRP A 56 -6.89 -3.33 -0.10
C TRP A 56 -7.00 -2.50 -1.38
N TRP A 57 -5.92 -2.36 -2.13
CA TRP A 57 -5.92 -1.62 -3.40
C TRP A 57 -6.85 -2.24 -4.43
N ARG A 58 -6.79 -3.56 -4.59
CA ARG A 58 -7.66 -4.29 -5.51
C ARG A 58 -9.14 -4.14 -5.13
N ASP A 59 -9.48 -4.38 -3.87
CA ASP A 59 -10.86 -4.37 -3.40
C ASP A 59 -11.45 -2.95 -3.48
N THR A 60 -10.69 -1.93 -3.09
CA THR A 60 -11.12 -0.53 -3.11
C THR A 60 -11.23 0.01 -4.54
N SER A 61 -10.27 -0.33 -5.41
CA SER A 61 -10.35 0.02 -6.84
C SER A 61 -11.56 -0.60 -7.52
N ASN A 62 -11.92 -1.84 -7.16
CA ASN A 62 -13.12 -2.51 -7.67
C ASN A 62 -14.40 -1.88 -7.10
N LYS A 63 -14.43 -1.53 -5.82
CA LYS A 63 -15.57 -0.87 -5.16
C LYS A 63 -15.93 0.45 -5.82
N TYR A 64 -14.93 1.27 -6.15
CA TYR A 64 -15.12 2.60 -6.73
C TYR A 64 -15.02 2.62 -8.26
N ILE A 65 -14.69 1.48 -8.88
CA ILE A 65 -14.53 1.34 -10.33
C ILE A 65 -13.54 2.40 -10.85
N TRP A 66 -12.41 2.55 -10.16
CA TRP A 66 -11.40 3.52 -10.57
C TRP A 66 -10.84 3.16 -11.94
N GLU A 67 -10.63 4.19 -12.76
CA GLU A 67 -9.99 4.06 -14.06
C GLU A 67 -8.59 3.43 -13.93
N SER A 68 -8.25 2.60 -14.91
CA SER A 68 -6.91 2.03 -15.08
C SER A 68 -6.49 2.17 -16.53
N THR A 69 -5.25 2.57 -16.76
CA THR A 69 -4.61 2.59 -18.08
C THR A 69 -3.35 1.74 -18.07
N ASP A 70 -2.95 1.24 -19.24
CA ASP A 70 -1.68 0.52 -19.39
C ASP A 70 -0.51 1.42 -18.95
N ASN A 71 0.47 0.86 -18.25
CA ASN A 71 1.64 1.57 -17.70
C ASN A 71 1.28 2.78 -16.80
N SER A 72 0.27 2.62 -15.94
CA SER A 72 -0.05 3.59 -14.90
C SER A 72 -0.12 2.94 -13.53
N PHE A 73 0.13 3.73 -12.49
CA PHE A 73 -0.08 3.34 -11.11
C PHE A 73 -1.03 4.30 -10.39
N ARG A 74 -1.60 3.83 -9.29
CA ARG A 74 -2.46 4.66 -8.44
C ARG A 74 -1.68 5.18 -7.25
N SER A 75 -1.95 6.42 -6.88
CA SER A 75 -1.39 7.06 -5.69
C SER A 75 -2.49 7.73 -4.89
N ILE A 76 -2.27 7.88 -3.59
CA ILE A 76 -3.16 8.59 -2.67
C ILE A 76 -2.42 9.81 -2.15
N ASP A 77 -3.07 10.97 -2.20
CA ASP A 77 -2.71 12.10 -1.33
C ASP A 77 -3.46 11.92 0.00
N PHE A 78 -2.74 11.52 1.05
CA PHE A 78 -3.31 11.27 2.38
C PHE A 78 -3.88 12.53 3.04
N LYS A 79 -3.41 13.74 2.68
CA LYS A 79 -3.95 14.99 3.22
C LYS A 79 -5.31 15.30 2.63
N SER A 80 -5.46 15.15 1.32
CA SER A 80 -6.72 15.44 0.64
C SER A 80 -7.63 14.22 0.49
N ARG A 81 -7.15 13.02 0.80
CA ARG A 81 -7.78 11.72 0.58
C ARG A 81 -8.15 11.47 -0.88
N LYS A 82 -7.44 12.12 -1.81
CA LYS A 82 -7.69 12.00 -3.24
C LYS A 82 -6.84 10.90 -3.84
N VAL A 83 -7.42 10.18 -4.78
CA VAL A 83 -6.76 9.10 -5.52
C VAL A 83 -6.46 9.59 -6.91
N TYR A 84 -5.22 9.39 -7.34
CA TYR A 84 -4.73 9.81 -8.63
C TYR A 84 -4.19 8.62 -9.42
N LEU A 85 -4.48 8.61 -10.72
CA LEU A 85 -3.79 7.81 -11.71
C LEU A 85 -2.56 8.56 -12.17
N VAL A 86 -1.40 7.92 -12.11
CA VAL A 86 -0.10 8.47 -12.48
C VAL A 86 0.45 7.61 -13.61
N ASP A 87 0.69 8.23 -14.76
CA ASP A 87 1.33 7.60 -15.89
C ASP A 87 2.84 7.45 -15.60
N GLU A 88 3.44 6.36 -16.06
CA GLU A 88 4.88 6.07 -15.93
C GLU A 88 5.77 6.99 -16.79
#